data_AF-A0A5C4IYM6-F1
#
_entry.id   AF-A0A5C4IYM6-F1
#
_cell.length_a   1.000
_cell.length_b   1.000
_cell.length_c   1.000
_cell.angle_alpha   90.00
_cell.angle_beta   90.00
_cell.angle_gamma   90.00
#
_symmetry.space_group_name_H-M   'P 1'
#
loop_
_entity.id
_entity.type
_entity.pdbx_description
1 polymer ?
#
loop_
_entity_poly.entity_id
_entity_poly.type
_entity_poly.pdbx_seq_one_letter_code
_entity_poly.pdbx_strand_id
1 'polypeptide(L)'
;MRLVGESQVIDAGTGEVLHVYRTQDEPTGHLLVACGNRRGSVCPACSRTYQRDVFQLIRSGLAGGKGVPEAVREHPRVFATLTAPSFGTVHTQRKRNGKPLVCRPRRDGGVCAHGRPERCGARHDTDDPRVGQPICPDCYDYVGAVLWQAHAGQLWHRFTLELRRQLARRAGMSRRRFDAQVRVSFAKVAEYQRRGLVHFHAVIRGDGPG
;
A
#
# COMPACT_ATOMS: atom_id res chain seq x y z
N MET A 1 14.88 -4.69 -19.42
CA MET A 1 15.67 -3.45 -19.60
C MET A 1 16.98 -3.85 -20.24
N ARG A 2 17.55 -2.94 -21.04
CA ARG A 2 18.85 -3.12 -21.67
C ARG A 2 19.84 -2.24 -20.92
N LEU A 3 20.87 -2.84 -20.36
CA LEU A 3 21.95 -2.12 -19.71
C LEU A 3 23.17 -2.14 -20.63
N VAL A 4 23.87 -1.01 -20.66
CA VAL A 4 25.16 -0.85 -21.33
C VAL A 4 26.15 -0.41 -20.27
N GLY A 5 27.31 -1.04 -20.25
CA GLY A 5 28.39 -0.75 -19.32
C GLY A 5 29.48 -1.80 -19.34
N GLU A 6 30.45 -1.58 -18.48
CA GLU A 6 31.52 -2.52 -18.16
C GLU A 6 31.75 -2.56 -16.65
N SER A 7 32.29 -3.67 -16.16
CA SER A 7 32.80 -3.79 -14.79
C SER A 7 34.17 -4.44 -14.82
N GLN A 8 35.04 -3.99 -13.91
CA GLN A 8 36.38 -4.54 -13.74
C GLN A 8 36.56 -4.95 -12.29
N VAL A 9 37.13 -6.12 -12.07
CA VAL A 9 37.58 -6.58 -10.76
C VAL A 9 39.09 -6.41 -10.75
N ILE A 10 39.58 -5.61 -9.80
CA ILE A 10 40.99 -5.25 -9.69
C ILE A 10 41.49 -5.72 -8.33
N ASP A 11 42.66 -6.34 -8.30
CA ASP A 11 43.35 -6.67 -7.06
C ASP A 11 43.77 -5.38 -6.33
N ALA A 12 43.35 -5.25 -5.08
CA ALA A 12 43.56 -4.01 -4.32
C ALA A 12 45.01 -3.80 -3.87
N GLY A 13 45.84 -4.86 -3.82
CA GLY A 13 47.23 -4.80 -3.38
C GLY A 13 48.21 -4.63 -4.54
N THR A 14 47.96 -5.28 -5.68
CA THR A 14 48.85 -5.25 -6.85
C THR A 14 48.39 -4.30 -7.95
N GLY A 15 47.10 -3.93 -7.95
CA GLY A 15 46.49 -3.15 -9.04
C GLY A 15 46.23 -3.95 -10.31
N GLU A 16 46.42 -5.27 -10.29
CA GLU A 16 46.19 -6.15 -11.43
C GLU A 16 44.69 -6.30 -11.73
N VAL A 17 44.31 -6.22 -13.01
CA VAL A 17 42.93 -6.46 -13.43
C VAL A 17 42.68 -7.96 -13.52
N LEU A 18 41.91 -8.48 -12.55
CA LEU A 18 41.58 -9.90 -12.46
C LEU A 18 40.47 -10.31 -13.43
N HIS A 19 39.52 -9.42 -13.71
CA HIS A 19 38.40 -9.71 -14.57
C HIS A 19 37.84 -8.44 -15.21
N VAL A 20 37.46 -8.51 -16.49
CA VAL A 20 36.73 -7.46 -17.20
C VAL A 20 35.45 -8.06 -17.77
N TYR A 21 34.32 -7.42 -17.48
CA TYR A 21 33.04 -7.70 -18.09
C TYR A 21 32.62 -6.50 -18.92
N ARG A 22 32.22 -6.70 -20.18
CA ARG A 22 31.61 -5.65 -21.00
C ARG A 22 30.32 -6.16 -21.61
N THR A 23 29.27 -5.35 -21.50
CA THR A 23 27.96 -5.68 -22.10
C THR A 23 28.01 -5.81 -23.63
N GLN A 24 29.00 -5.21 -24.29
CA GLN A 24 29.20 -5.33 -25.74
C GLN A 24 29.59 -6.77 -26.16
N ASP A 25 30.18 -7.53 -25.24
CA ASP A 25 30.62 -8.91 -25.47
C ASP A 25 29.45 -9.91 -25.28
N GLU A 26 28.30 -9.44 -24.79
CA GLU A 26 27.07 -10.25 -24.72
C GLU A 26 26.51 -10.51 -26.12
N PRO A 27 25.82 -11.65 -26.36
CA PRO A 27 25.24 -11.98 -27.67
C PRO A 27 24.27 -10.93 -28.23
N THR A 28 23.71 -10.08 -27.38
CA THR A 28 22.78 -9.01 -27.78
C THR A 28 23.40 -7.61 -27.74
N GLY A 29 24.69 -7.50 -27.41
CA GLY A 29 25.38 -6.23 -27.13
C GLY A 29 24.87 -5.50 -25.88
N HIS A 30 24.04 -6.15 -25.08
CA HIS A 30 23.39 -5.60 -23.91
C HIS A 30 23.24 -6.67 -22.82
N LEU A 31 23.32 -6.24 -21.57
CA LEU A 31 22.83 -7.05 -20.45
C LEU A 31 21.32 -6.86 -20.31
N LEU A 32 20.58 -7.95 -20.46
CA LEU A 32 19.13 -7.97 -20.32
C LEU A 32 18.73 -8.30 -18.88
N VAL A 33 18.09 -7.34 -18.20
CA VAL A 33 17.56 -7.53 -16.84
C VAL A 33 16.05 -7.35 -16.77
N ALA A 34 15.41 -8.00 -15.80
CA ALA A 34 14.00 -7.77 -15.49
C ALA A 34 13.78 -6.28 -15.14
N CYS A 35 12.70 -5.68 -15.64
CA CYS A 35 12.44 -4.25 -15.42
C CYS A 35 12.00 -3.91 -13.98
N GLY A 36 11.66 -4.91 -13.16
CA GLY A 36 11.20 -4.72 -11.79
C GLY A 36 9.87 -3.97 -11.65
N ASN A 37 9.17 -3.69 -12.76
CA ASN A 37 7.93 -2.93 -12.72
C ASN A 37 6.82 -3.76 -12.08
N ARG A 38 6.26 -3.22 -11.00
CA ARG A 38 5.26 -3.90 -10.16
C ARG A 38 3.84 -3.77 -10.74
N ARG A 39 3.63 -2.88 -11.71
CA ARG A 39 2.32 -2.64 -12.34
C ARG A 39 2.06 -3.70 -13.42
N GLY A 40 1.03 -4.52 -13.21
CA GLY A 40 0.62 -5.56 -14.17
C GLY A 40 0.27 -5.01 -15.55
N SER A 41 -0.26 -3.79 -15.62
CA SER A 41 -0.55 -3.10 -16.88
C SER A 41 0.69 -2.68 -17.68
N VAL A 42 1.86 -2.57 -17.03
CA VAL A 42 3.11 -2.18 -17.71
C VAL A 42 4.01 -3.38 -17.97
N CYS A 43 4.12 -4.31 -17.02
CA CYS A 43 4.86 -5.55 -17.21
C CYS A 43 4.17 -6.71 -16.47
N PRO A 44 3.34 -7.52 -17.16
CA PRO A 44 2.65 -8.65 -16.55
C PRO A 44 3.61 -9.68 -15.94
N ALA A 45 4.77 -9.91 -16.56
CA ALA A 45 5.77 -10.88 -16.09
C ALA A 45 6.39 -10.44 -14.74
N CYS A 46 7.00 -9.24 -14.69
CA CYS A 46 7.64 -8.73 -13.47
C CYS A 46 6.63 -8.54 -12.33
N SER A 47 5.43 -8.05 -12.64
CA SER A 47 4.36 -7.88 -11.66
C SER A 47 3.92 -9.21 -11.04
N ARG A 48 3.80 -10.28 -11.84
CA ARG A 48 3.44 -11.62 -11.36
C ARG A 48 4.51 -12.22 -10.46
N THR A 49 5.79 -12.06 -10.80
CA THR A 49 6.90 -12.48 -9.93
C THR A 49 6.85 -11.72 -8.61
N TYR A 50 6.76 -10.39 -8.64
CA TYR A 50 6.62 -9.56 -7.45
C TYR A 50 5.43 -9.98 -6.57
N GLN A 51 4.26 -10.24 -7.18
CA GLN A 51 3.08 -10.69 -6.44
C GLN A 51 3.32 -12.03 -5.72
N ARG A 52 3.98 -12.98 -6.38
CA ARG A 52 4.32 -14.28 -5.79
C ARG A 52 5.32 -14.13 -4.64
N ASP A 53 6.32 -13.28 -4.81
CA ASP A 53 7.33 -13.03 -3.76
C ASP A 53 6.68 -12.37 -2.54
N VAL A 54 5.87 -11.34 -2.75
CA VAL A 54 5.12 -10.66 -1.68
C VAL A 54 4.15 -11.64 -0.99
N PHE A 55 3.46 -12.49 -1.76
CA PHE A 55 2.60 -13.52 -1.17
C PHE A 55 3.38 -14.45 -0.25
N GLN A 56 4.55 -14.91 -0.67
CA GLN A 56 5.37 -15.81 0.14
C GLN A 56 5.93 -15.10 1.38
N LEU A 57 6.34 -13.84 1.28
CA LEU A 57 6.77 -13.03 2.43
C LEU A 57 5.66 -12.84 3.46
N ILE A 58 4.45 -12.49 3.01
CA ILE A 58 3.30 -12.32 3.90
C ILE A 58 2.90 -13.66 4.50
N ARG A 59 2.82 -14.72 3.68
CA ARG A 59 2.44 -16.06 4.13
C ARG A 59 3.42 -16.59 5.17
N SER A 60 4.73 -16.52 4.93
CA SER A 60 5.72 -17.00 5.89
C SER A 60 5.74 -16.16 7.16
N GLY A 61 5.51 -14.85 7.06
CA GLY A 61 5.28 -14.01 8.23
C GLY A 61 4.05 -14.45 9.03
N LEU A 62 2.94 -14.78 8.37
CA LEU A 62 1.71 -15.14 9.09
C LEU A 62 1.72 -16.57 9.63
N ALA A 63 2.37 -17.48 8.92
CA ALA A 63 2.22 -18.91 9.11
C ALA A 63 3.54 -19.67 9.33
N GLY A 64 4.69 -19.01 9.38
CA GLY A 64 5.98 -19.71 9.42
C GLY A 64 6.41 -20.28 8.06
N GLY A 65 7.61 -20.88 8.04
CA GLY A 65 8.26 -21.40 6.84
C GLY A 65 9.30 -20.44 6.25
N LYS A 66 10.12 -20.95 5.31
CA LYS A 66 11.24 -20.19 4.69
C LYS A 66 12.16 -19.49 5.71
N GLY A 67 12.52 -20.19 6.78
CA GLY A 67 13.37 -19.67 7.86
C GLY A 67 12.62 -18.89 8.95
N VAL A 68 11.30 -18.71 8.83
CA VAL A 68 10.46 -18.14 9.91
C VAL A 68 9.88 -19.28 10.77
N PRO A 69 10.00 -19.24 12.12
CA PRO A 69 9.42 -20.25 12.99
C PRO A 69 7.89 -20.38 12.85
N GLU A 70 7.35 -21.59 12.99
CA GLU A 70 5.89 -21.83 12.93
C GLU A 70 5.12 -21.16 14.08
N ALA A 71 5.78 -20.95 15.24
CA ALA A 71 5.22 -20.27 16.41
C ALA A 71 4.67 -18.86 16.10
N VAL A 72 5.11 -18.22 15.01
CA VAL A 72 4.55 -16.92 14.56
C VAL A 72 3.06 -16.99 14.27
N ARG A 73 2.45 -18.18 14.10
CA ARG A 73 0.99 -18.40 14.00
C ARG A 73 0.23 -18.04 15.27
N GLU A 74 0.88 -18.12 16.42
CA GLU A 74 0.26 -17.87 17.72
C GLU A 74 0.41 -16.43 18.16
N HIS A 75 1.28 -15.67 17.49
CA HIS A 75 1.55 -14.28 17.84
C HIS A 75 0.33 -13.38 17.61
N PRO A 76 0.08 -12.41 18.52
CA PRO A 76 -1.04 -11.48 18.41
C PRO A 76 -0.91 -10.63 17.14
N ARG A 77 -1.99 -10.54 16.37
CA ARG A 77 -2.04 -9.82 15.10
C ARG A 77 -3.36 -9.10 14.89
N VAL A 78 -3.30 -8.03 14.12
CA VAL A 78 -4.48 -7.28 13.67
C VAL A 78 -4.38 -7.03 12.18
N PHE A 79 -5.49 -7.25 11.47
CA PHE A 79 -5.67 -6.72 10.12
C PHE A 79 -6.36 -5.37 10.21
N ALA A 80 -5.63 -4.30 9.94
CA ALA A 80 -6.10 -2.93 10.04
C ALA A 80 -6.30 -2.33 8.64
N THR A 81 -7.38 -1.57 8.49
CA THR A 81 -7.61 -0.74 7.30
C THR A 81 -7.62 0.73 7.71
N LEU A 82 -6.65 1.50 7.20
CA LEU A 82 -6.54 2.94 7.44
C LEU A 82 -7.01 3.68 6.20
N THR A 83 -8.19 4.28 6.28
CA THR A 83 -8.81 4.99 5.15
C THR A 83 -8.64 6.48 5.27
N ALA A 84 -8.56 7.15 4.12
CA ALA A 84 -8.59 8.61 4.07
C ALA A 84 -9.85 9.17 4.75
N PRO A 85 -9.79 10.38 5.32
CA PRO A 85 -10.96 11.07 5.80
C PRO A 85 -11.94 11.38 4.64
N SER A 86 -13.11 11.90 5.00
CA SER A 86 -14.07 12.39 4.02
C SER A 86 -13.69 13.81 3.59
N PHE A 87 -13.66 14.06 2.28
CA PHE A 87 -13.44 15.38 1.69
C PHE A 87 -14.71 15.94 1.02
N GLY A 88 -15.84 15.27 1.19
CA GLY A 88 -17.10 15.62 0.55
C GLY A 88 -17.85 14.38 0.10
N THR A 89 -19.12 14.58 -0.25
CA THR A 89 -19.99 13.48 -0.69
C THR A 89 -19.58 13.05 -2.09
N VAL A 90 -19.25 11.77 -2.25
CA VAL A 90 -19.00 11.13 -3.55
C VAL A 90 -20.10 10.15 -3.93
N HIS A 91 -20.26 9.92 -5.22
CA HIS A 91 -21.05 8.81 -5.76
C HIS A 91 -20.47 7.48 -5.27
N THR A 92 -21.34 6.59 -4.79
CA THR A 92 -20.95 5.27 -4.30
C THR A 92 -21.82 4.19 -4.92
N GLN A 93 -21.19 3.07 -5.27
CA GLN A 93 -21.91 1.84 -5.55
C GLN A 93 -22.03 1.04 -4.25
N ARG A 94 -23.25 0.66 -3.88
CA ARG A 94 -23.52 -0.26 -2.77
C ARG A 94 -24.42 -1.37 -3.27
N LYS A 95 -24.24 -2.58 -2.78
CA LYS A 95 -25.10 -3.74 -3.09
C LYS A 95 -25.63 -4.33 -1.79
N ARG A 96 -26.87 -4.81 -1.79
CA ARG A 96 -27.46 -5.62 -0.71
C ARG A 96 -28.12 -6.82 -1.34
N ASN A 97 -27.73 -8.02 -0.90
CA ASN A 97 -28.22 -9.29 -1.46
C ASN A 97 -28.08 -9.34 -3.00
N GLY A 98 -26.91 -8.94 -3.52
CA GLY A 98 -26.62 -8.88 -4.96
C GLY A 98 -27.27 -7.71 -5.71
N LYS A 99 -28.27 -7.02 -5.15
CA LYS A 99 -28.99 -5.95 -5.83
C LYS A 99 -28.33 -4.57 -5.61
N PRO A 100 -28.13 -3.75 -6.67
CA PRO A 100 -27.62 -2.39 -6.53
C PRO A 100 -28.56 -1.52 -5.68
N LEU A 101 -28.03 -0.87 -4.66
CA LEU A 101 -28.75 0.12 -3.86
C LEU A 101 -28.68 1.50 -4.52
N VAL A 102 -29.64 2.34 -4.18
CA VAL A 102 -29.63 3.75 -4.57
C VAL A 102 -28.40 4.45 -3.99
N CYS A 103 -27.74 5.22 -4.84
CA CYS A 103 -26.61 6.08 -4.52
C CYS A 103 -27.09 7.30 -3.75
N ARG A 104 -26.50 7.52 -2.55
CA ARG A 104 -26.78 8.66 -1.67
C ARG A 104 -28.27 9.04 -1.61
N PRO A 105 -29.14 8.12 -1.14
CA PRO A 105 -30.54 8.44 -0.93
C PRO A 105 -30.62 9.46 0.22
N ARG A 106 -31.24 10.61 -0.03
CA ARG A 106 -31.64 11.56 1.00
C ARG A 106 -33.12 11.84 0.85
N ARG A 107 -33.85 11.78 1.95
CA ARG A 107 -35.31 11.93 2.01
C ARG A 107 -35.74 13.38 1.73
N ASP A 108 -34.95 14.34 2.22
CA ASP A 108 -35.33 15.76 2.23
C ASP A 108 -34.72 16.58 1.09
N GLY A 109 -34.08 15.90 0.12
CA GLY A 109 -33.74 16.51 -1.16
C GLY A 109 -32.89 17.78 -1.12
N GLY A 110 -32.06 17.96 -0.08
CA GLY A 110 -31.26 19.18 0.12
C GLY A 110 -30.37 19.56 -1.06
N VAL A 111 -30.22 20.88 -1.24
CA VAL A 111 -29.28 21.50 -2.17
C VAL A 111 -28.10 22.06 -1.39
N CYS A 112 -26.90 21.94 -1.93
CA CYS A 112 -25.74 22.59 -1.34
C CYS A 112 -25.77 24.10 -1.61
N ALA A 113 -24.85 24.85 -1.01
CA ALA A 113 -24.71 26.30 -1.24
C ALA A 113 -24.49 26.68 -2.73
N HIS A 114 -24.04 25.73 -3.56
CA HIS A 114 -23.86 25.91 -5.01
C HIS A 114 -25.11 25.56 -5.84
N GLY A 115 -26.26 25.33 -5.19
CA GLY A 115 -27.53 25.00 -5.84
C GLY A 115 -27.61 23.58 -6.42
N ARG A 116 -26.63 22.71 -6.15
CA ARG A 116 -26.63 21.31 -6.65
C ARG A 116 -27.30 20.37 -5.66
N PRO A 117 -28.07 19.36 -6.13
CA PRO A 117 -28.63 18.35 -5.24
C PRO A 117 -27.53 17.60 -4.48
N GLU A 118 -27.67 17.45 -3.17
CA GLU A 118 -26.77 16.62 -2.35
C GLU A 118 -27.11 15.12 -2.41
N ARG A 119 -28.10 14.76 -3.23
CA ARG A 119 -28.51 13.37 -3.52
C ARG A 119 -28.07 12.98 -4.93
N CYS A 120 -27.87 11.69 -5.15
CA CYS A 120 -27.75 11.15 -6.52
C CYS A 120 -29.05 10.46 -6.97
N GLY A 121 -29.58 9.53 -6.16
CA GLY A 121 -30.81 8.81 -6.51
C GLY A 121 -30.64 7.72 -7.57
N ALA A 122 -29.54 7.70 -8.33
CA ALA A 122 -29.26 6.67 -9.32
C ALA A 122 -28.81 5.35 -8.66
N ARG A 123 -28.96 4.24 -9.38
CA ARG A 123 -28.28 2.97 -9.05
C ARG A 123 -27.09 2.84 -9.99
N HIS A 124 -25.89 2.86 -9.43
CA HIS A 124 -24.66 2.78 -10.21
C HIS A 124 -24.26 1.32 -10.47
N ASP A 125 -23.91 1.02 -11.71
CA ASP A 125 -23.26 -0.23 -12.09
C ASP A 125 -21.77 -0.22 -11.73
N THR A 126 -21.11 -1.38 -11.87
CA THR A 126 -19.74 -1.61 -11.38
C THR A 126 -18.71 -0.72 -12.10
N ASP A 127 -19.01 -0.36 -13.35
CA ASP A 127 -18.14 0.39 -14.24
C ASP A 127 -18.64 1.82 -14.50
N ASP A 128 -19.64 2.29 -13.72
CA ASP A 128 -20.13 3.65 -13.85
C ASP A 128 -19.01 4.66 -13.49
N PRO A 129 -18.58 5.52 -14.45
CA PRO A 129 -17.45 6.42 -14.27
C PRO A 129 -17.69 7.50 -13.22
N ARG A 130 -18.95 7.72 -12.81
CA ARG A 130 -19.28 8.65 -11.73
C ARG A 130 -18.88 8.10 -10.37
N VAL A 131 -18.77 6.79 -10.18
CA VAL A 131 -18.47 6.19 -8.87
C VAL A 131 -17.08 6.66 -8.40
N GLY A 132 -17.06 7.32 -7.23
CA GLY A 132 -15.86 7.95 -6.68
C GLY A 132 -15.74 9.45 -6.99
N GLN A 133 -16.47 9.96 -7.99
CA GLN A 133 -16.54 11.40 -8.28
C GLN A 133 -17.39 12.12 -7.22
N PRO A 134 -17.11 13.41 -6.95
CA PRO A 134 -17.95 14.22 -6.07
C PRO A 134 -19.37 14.40 -6.62
N ILE A 135 -20.35 14.43 -5.72
CA ILE A 135 -21.74 14.80 -6.06
C ILE A 135 -21.78 16.27 -6.50
N CYS A 136 -21.09 17.15 -5.77
CA CYS A 136 -20.86 18.54 -6.14
C CYS A 136 -19.35 18.79 -6.10
N PRO A 137 -18.70 18.94 -7.28
CA PRO A 137 -17.29 19.34 -7.37
C PRO A 137 -16.92 20.52 -6.47
N ASP A 138 -17.75 21.57 -6.42
CA ASP A 138 -17.43 22.78 -5.66
C ASP A 138 -17.53 22.59 -4.13
N CYS A 139 -18.25 21.56 -3.67
CA CYS A 139 -18.29 21.18 -2.25
C CYS A 139 -17.16 20.22 -1.84
N TYR A 140 -16.37 19.73 -2.80
CA TYR A 140 -15.33 18.74 -2.52
C TYR A 140 -14.03 19.43 -2.16
N ASP A 141 -13.47 19.05 -1.00
CA ASP A 141 -12.17 19.52 -0.53
C ASP A 141 -11.04 18.83 -1.30
N TYR A 142 -10.78 19.32 -2.51
CA TYR A 142 -9.67 18.85 -3.34
C TYR A 142 -8.31 19.14 -2.71
N VAL A 143 -8.17 20.24 -1.97
CA VAL A 143 -6.91 20.61 -1.32
C VAL A 143 -6.57 19.57 -0.26
N GLY A 144 -7.51 19.26 0.63
CA GLY A 144 -7.34 18.21 1.64
C GLY A 144 -7.10 16.83 1.01
N ALA A 145 -7.80 16.51 -0.08
CA ALA A 145 -7.60 15.26 -0.81
C ALA A 145 -6.18 15.13 -1.37
N VAL A 146 -5.65 16.18 -1.99
CA VAL A 146 -4.27 16.22 -2.53
C VAL A 146 -3.25 16.15 -1.40
N LEU A 147 -3.44 16.91 -0.32
CA LEU A 147 -2.56 16.88 0.85
C LEU A 147 -2.53 15.49 1.50
N TRP A 148 -3.68 14.83 1.62
CA TRP A 148 -3.71 13.44 2.08
C TRP A 148 -2.84 12.53 1.22
N GLN A 149 -2.98 12.60 -0.11
CA GLN A 149 -2.20 11.76 -1.03
C GLN A 149 -0.70 12.04 -0.91
N ALA A 150 -0.31 13.32 -0.87
CA ALA A 150 1.08 13.74 -0.74
C ALA A 150 1.70 13.27 0.58
N HIS A 151 0.92 13.29 1.67
CA HIS A 151 1.41 12.96 3.02
C HIS A 151 1.09 11.53 3.47
N ALA A 152 0.43 10.69 2.67
CA ALA A 152 0.03 9.34 3.06
C ALA A 152 1.21 8.47 3.57
N GLY A 153 2.37 8.59 2.94
CA GLY A 153 3.60 7.90 3.38
C GLY A 153 4.11 8.40 4.75
N GLN A 154 4.10 9.71 4.98
CA GLN A 154 4.50 10.33 6.24
C GLN A 154 3.51 10.02 7.36
N LEU A 155 2.21 10.02 7.06
CA LEU A 155 1.15 9.64 7.99
C LEU A 155 1.30 8.17 8.41
N TRP A 156 1.60 7.27 7.48
CA TRP A 156 1.93 5.89 7.83
C TRP A 156 3.15 5.80 8.76
N HIS A 157 4.22 6.52 8.46
CA HIS A 157 5.41 6.55 9.32
C HIS A 157 5.05 6.99 10.74
N ARG A 158 4.35 8.12 10.88
CA ARG A 158 3.86 8.62 12.18
C ARG A 158 2.93 7.64 12.88
N PHE A 159 2.03 6.99 12.16
CA PHE A 159 1.17 5.93 12.70
C PHE A 159 1.99 4.80 13.34
N THR A 160 3.02 4.30 12.65
CA THR A 160 3.84 3.20 13.20
C THR A 160 4.70 3.61 14.41
N LEU A 161 5.11 4.88 14.49
CA LEU A 161 5.79 5.42 15.66
C LEU A 161 4.83 5.53 16.84
N GLU A 162 3.66 6.12 16.60
CA GLU A 162 2.67 6.36 17.64
C GLU A 162 2.06 5.06 18.15
N LEU A 163 1.84 4.08 17.28
CA LEU A 163 1.39 2.74 17.67
C LEU A 163 2.33 2.13 18.72
N ARG A 164 3.65 2.15 18.49
CA ARG A 164 4.62 1.61 19.45
C ARG A 164 4.59 2.35 20.78
N ARG A 165 4.48 3.68 20.74
CA ARG A 165 4.34 4.51 21.96
C ARG A 165 3.07 4.17 22.74
N GLN A 166 1.95 4.04 22.06
CA GLN A 166 0.66 3.71 22.67
C GLN A 166 0.66 2.30 23.27
N LEU A 167 1.28 1.33 22.61
CA LEU A 167 1.45 -0.02 23.15
C LEU A 167 2.34 -0.03 24.40
N ALA A 168 3.49 0.64 24.36
CA ALA A 168 4.37 0.77 25.53
C ALA A 168 3.65 1.42 26.72
N ARG A 169 2.90 2.51 26.47
CA ARG A 169 2.09 3.20 27.48
C ARG A 169 1.02 2.27 28.09
N ARG A 170 0.29 1.53 27.25
CA ARG A 170 -0.72 0.57 27.71
C ARG A 170 -0.13 -0.61 28.49
N ALA A 171 1.11 -0.98 28.19
CA ALA A 171 1.84 -1.99 28.94
C ALA A 171 2.47 -1.45 30.24
N GLY A 172 2.36 -0.16 30.54
CA GLY A 172 3.02 0.46 31.69
C GLY A 172 4.55 0.49 31.58
N MET A 173 5.08 0.46 30.35
CA MET A 173 6.51 0.36 30.09
C MET A 173 7.07 1.64 29.46
N SER A 174 8.36 1.90 29.70
CA SER A 174 9.11 2.84 28.87
C SER A 174 9.26 2.28 27.46
N ARG A 175 9.43 3.16 26.47
CA ARG A 175 9.63 2.76 25.06
C ARG A 175 10.82 1.80 24.90
N ARG A 176 11.95 2.12 25.55
CA ARG A 176 13.15 1.28 25.53
C ARG A 176 12.89 -0.13 26.06
N ARG A 177 12.16 -0.25 27.18
CA ARG A 177 11.82 -1.55 27.76
C ARG A 177 10.85 -2.32 26.86
N PHE A 178 9.86 -1.63 26.30
CA PHE A 178 8.92 -2.25 25.37
C PHE A 178 9.62 -2.77 24.11
N ASP A 179 10.49 -1.96 23.49
CA ASP A 179 11.21 -2.35 22.27
C ASP A 179 12.18 -3.52 22.50
N ALA A 180 12.67 -3.70 23.73
CA ALA A 180 13.48 -4.86 24.12
C ALA A 180 12.67 -6.15 24.30
N GLN A 181 11.35 -6.05 24.51
CA GLN A 181 10.47 -7.19 24.78
C GLN A 181 9.52 -7.50 23.62
N VAL A 182 9.19 -6.52 22.79
CA VAL A 182 8.19 -6.66 21.74
C VAL A 182 8.67 -6.01 20.45
N ARG A 183 8.85 -6.84 19.41
CA ARG A 183 9.05 -6.34 18.05
C ARG A 183 7.71 -6.21 17.35
N VAL A 184 7.30 -4.97 17.07
CA VAL A 184 6.12 -4.69 16.25
C VAL A 184 6.49 -4.76 14.76
N SER A 185 6.10 -5.86 14.14
CA SER A 185 6.29 -6.18 12.72
C SER A 185 5.04 -5.83 11.92
N PHE A 186 5.18 -5.38 10.68
CA PHE A 186 4.02 -5.14 9.81
C PHE A 186 4.33 -5.39 8.33
N ALA A 187 3.28 -5.75 7.60
CA ALA A 187 3.24 -5.69 6.13
C ALA A 187 2.07 -4.81 5.74
N LYS A 188 2.27 -3.89 4.79
CA LYS A 188 1.21 -2.99 4.31
C LYS A 188 1.10 -2.95 2.79
N VAL A 189 -0.11 -2.76 2.31
CA VAL A 189 -0.43 -2.47 0.91
C VAL A 189 -1.15 -1.13 0.85
N ALA A 190 -0.81 -0.32 -0.14
CA ALA A 190 -1.50 0.92 -0.44
C ALA A 190 -2.38 0.70 -1.67
N GLU A 191 -3.68 0.98 -1.54
CA GLU A 191 -4.65 0.78 -2.61
C GLU A 191 -5.45 2.05 -2.85
N TYR A 192 -5.73 2.34 -4.12
CA TYR A 192 -6.58 3.45 -4.50
C TYR A 192 -8.05 3.05 -4.35
N GLN A 193 -8.80 3.84 -3.59
CA GLN A 193 -10.26 3.76 -3.61
C GLN A 193 -10.77 4.28 -4.95
N ARG A 194 -12.01 3.93 -5.32
CA ARG A 194 -12.68 4.50 -6.52
C ARG A 194 -12.67 6.03 -6.56
N ARG A 195 -12.65 6.69 -5.38
CA ARG A 195 -12.50 8.15 -5.24
C ARG A 195 -11.07 8.67 -5.39
N GLY A 196 -10.14 7.86 -5.90
CA GLY A 196 -8.75 8.24 -6.15
C GLY A 196 -7.87 8.40 -4.90
N LEU A 197 -8.38 8.11 -3.70
CA LEU A 197 -7.64 8.27 -2.44
C LEU A 197 -7.00 6.96 -2.00
N VAL A 198 -5.73 7.04 -1.58
CA VAL A 198 -5.01 5.90 -1.01
C VAL A 198 -5.62 5.54 0.34
N HIS A 199 -5.80 4.26 0.55
CA HIS A 199 -5.98 3.66 1.86
C HIS A 199 -4.95 2.55 2.05
N PHE A 200 -4.66 2.22 3.31
CA PHE A 200 -3.73 1.16 3.65
C PHE A 200 -4.47 -0.04 4.22
N HIS A 201 -4.14 -1.22 3.71
CA HIS A 201 -4.38 -2.48 4.40
C HIS A 201 -3.08 -2.92 5.05
N ALA A 202 -3.11 -3.28 6.32
CA ALA A 202 -1.92 -3.71 7.04
C ALA A 202 -2.21 -4.90 7.94
N VAL A 203 -1.32 -5.88 7.89
CA VAL A 203 -1.16 -6.85 8.96
C VAL A 203 -0.12 -6.28 9.91
N ILE A 204 -0.47 -6.16 11.18
CA ILE A 204 0.42 -5.74 12.25
C ILE A 204 0.50 -6.85 13.28
N ARG A 205 1.71 -7.25 13.66
CA ARG A 205 1.98 -8.39 14.55
C ARG A 205 2.96 -7.98 15.65
N GLY A 206 2.70 -8.42 16.87
CA GLY A 206 3.66 -8.32 17.97
C GLY A 206 4.44 -9.63 18.10
N ASP A 207 5.77 -9.56 18.05
CA ASP A 207 6.66 -10.70 18.33
C ASP A 207 7.33 -10.49 19.68
N GLY A 208 7.49 -11.56 20.46
CA GLY A 208 8.34 -11.54 21.66
C GLY A 208 9.82 -11.29 21.33
N PRO A 209 10.69 -11.17 22.34
CA PRO A 209 12.12 -11.21 22.10
C PRO A 209 12.45 -12.59 21.52
N GLY A 210 13.29 -12.60 20.47
CA GLY A 210 13.69 -13.83 19.77
C GLY A 210 14.35 -14.84 20.69
#